data_AF-A0A1W9QWZ8-F1
#
_entry.id   AF-A0A1W9QWZ8-F1
#
_cell.length_a   1.000
_cell.length_b   1.000
_cell.length_c   1.000
_cell.angle_alpha   90.00
_cell.angle_beta   90.00
_cell.angle_gamma   90.00
#
_symmetry.space_group_name_H-M   'P 1'
#
loop_
_entity.id
_entity.type
_entity.pdbx_description
1 polymer ?
#
loop_
_entity_poly.entity_id
_entity_poly.type
_entity_poly.pdbx_seq_one_letter_code
_entity_poly.pdbx_strand_id
1 'polypeptide(L)'
;MKKVKEEKEEKRLASLKLEEEEKKKELEKEEEKRLERIKLAEEKRKNQGLYVIEKGDSLSTIAAKFGMKTNALRELNNLEKKSAIRIGKKLTIPYNQKRVDAIARAEYIVEKGDSFGSIAKDFNLTSKAIIEHNRLKRKAKIRLGQKIRLPLPHALKKKRRKTKLLRPIGKRKLRVTATAYSSHKAQTDKTPFLAAWNNRLRPGVKSIAVSRDMLTRYGMKNGTKVRISGLPGIYRVRDKMNKRYRKRIDIYMGLNKRRALRWGRRSVVIYW
;
A
#
# COMPACT_ATOMS: atom_id res chain seq x y z
N MET A 1 7.62 81.87 38.24
CA MET A 1 6.78 81.39 37.12
C MET A 1 7.56 80.74 35.97
N LYS A 2 8.77 81.19 35.59
CA LYS A 2 9.59 80.56 34.53
C LYS A 2 10.06 79.12 34.86
N LYS A 3 10.66 78.89 36.03
CA LYS A 3 11.14 77.56 36.47
C LYS A 3 10.08 76.45 36.44
N VAL A 4 8.84 76.76 36.83
CA VAL A 4 7.73 75.79 36.83
C VAL A 4 7.27 75.44 35.41
N LYS A 5 7.42 76.36 34.44
CA LYS A 5 7.13 76.08 33.03
C LYS A 5 8.22 75.22 32.39
N GLU A 6 9.49 75.49 32.67
CA GLU A 6 10.63 74.69 32.20
C GLU A 6 10.57 73.24 32.73
N GLU A 7 10.31 73.04 34.02
CA GLU A 7 10.20 71.71 34.61
C GLU A 7 9.03 70.90 34.02
N LYS A 8 7.92 71.57 33.71
CA LYS A 8 6.74 70.95 33.09
C LYS A 8 7.00 70.57 31.62
N GLU A 9 7.82 71.36 30.92
CA GLU A 9 8.23 71.10 29.55
C GLU A 9 9.25 69.96 29.46
N GLU A 10 10.20 69.92 30.40
CA GLU A 10 11.20 68.85 30.53
C GLU A 10 10.54 67.48 30.84
N LYS A 11 9.56 67.47 31.76
CA LYS A 11 8.73 66.29 32.04
C LYS A 11 7.94 65.81 30.81
N ARG A 12 7.43 66.74 30.00
CA ARG A 12 6.70 66.42 28.75
C ARG A 12 7.61 65.86 27.66
N LEU A 13 8.83 66.39 27.54
CA LEU A 13 9.85 65.87 26.62
C LEU A 13 10.33 64.48 27.04
N ALA A 14 10.50 64.23 28.34
CA ALA A 14 10.86 62.91 28.86
C ALA A 14 9.77 61.87 28.61
N SER A 15 8.49 62.22 28.80
CA SER A 15 7.37 61.30 28.52
C SER A 15 7.25 60.96 27.02
N LEU A 16 7.46 61.94 26.13
CA LEU A 16 7.43 61.71 24.68
C LEU A 16 8.56 60.77 24.23
N LYS A 17 9.77 60.95 24.76
CA LYS A 17 10.91 60.07 24.47
C LYS A 17 10.67 58.65 24.96
N LEU A 18 10.08 58.49 26.15
CA LEU A 18 9.72 57.19 26.68
C LEU A 18 8.68 56.48 25.79
N GLU A 19 7.67 57.22 25.33
CA GLU A 19 6.62 56.71 24.44
C GLU A 19 7.18 56.33 23.05
N GLU A 20 8.12 57.10 22.51
CA GLU A 20 8.85 56.75 21.28
C GLU A 20 9.71 55.49 21.45
N GLU A 21 10.39 55.34 22.59
CA GLU A 21 11.22 54.17 22.87
C GLU A 21 10.37 52.90 23.05
N GLU A 22 9.21 53.01 23.70
CA GLU A 22 8.23 51.91 23.83
C GLU A 22 7.67 51.50 22.46
N LYS A 23 7.27 52.46 21.62
CA LYS A 23 6.82 52.20 20.24
C LYS A 23 7.92 51.53 19.40
N LYS A 24 9.16 51.97 19.55
CA LYS A 24 10.31 51.36 18.86
C LYS A 24 10.53 49.91 19.28
N LYS A 25 10.48 49.62 20.59
CA LYS A 25 10.59 48.24 21.11
C LYS A 25 9.45 47.35 20.63
N GLU A 26 8.23 47.89 20.52
CA GLU A 26 7.08 47.15 20.00
C GLU A 26 7.22 46.82 18.52
N LEU A 27 7.67 47.78 17.70
CA LEU A 27 7.98 47.60 16.28
C LEU A 27 9.08 46.55 16.06
N GLU A 28 10.18 46.61 16.82
CA GLU A 28 11.27 45.63 16.76
C GLU A 28 10.75 44.21 17.08
N LYS A 29 9.92 44.07 18.11
CA LYS A 29 9.31 42.79 18.49
C LYS A 29 8.34 42.25 17.44
N GLU A 30 7.63 43.12 16.73
CA GLU A 30 6.76 42.72 15.62
C GLU A 30 7.57 42.27 14.40
N GLU A 31 8.66 42.97 14.09
CA GLU A 31 9.58 42.63 13.01
C GLU A 31 10.26 41.27 13.25
N GLU A 32 10.74 41.00 14.46
CA GLU A 32 11.28 39.69 14.85
C GLU A 32 10.27 38.55 14.63
N LYS A 33 9.02 38.73 15.09
CA LYS A 33 7.94 37.76 14.86
C LYS A 33 7.66 37.55 13.37
N ARG A 34 7.75 38.60 12.56
CA ARG A 34 7.56 38.52 11.10
C ARG A 34 8.69 37.72 10.46
N LEU A 35 9.94 37.98 10.83
CA LEU A 35 11.12 37.26 10.34
C LEU A 35 11.07 35.77 10.72
N GLU A 36 10.65 35.45 11.94
CA GLU A 36 10.48 34.07 12.40
C GLU A 36 9.42 33.32 11.56
N ARG A 37 8.28 33.96 11.29
CA ARG A 37 7.22 33.40 10.42
C ARG A 37 7.71 33.15 8.99
N ILE A 38 8.51 34.06 8.44
CA ILE A 38 9.10 33.92 7.10
C ILE A 38 10.05 32.72 7.09
N LYS A 39 10.97 32.64 8.07
CA LYS A 39 11.91 31.52 8.20
C LYS A 39 11.19 30.17 8.32
N LEU A 40 10.15 30.10 9.16
CA LEU A 40 9.34 28.89 9.32
C LEU A 40 8.60 28.51 8.03
N ALA A 41 8.07 29.50 7.28
CA ALA A 41 7.42 29.24 6.00
C ALA A 41 8.41 28.73 4.94
N GLU A 42 9.63 29.24 4.93
CA GLU A 42 10.71 28.77 4.05
C GLU A 42 11.14 27.33 4.39
N GLU A 43 11.31 26.99 5.67
CA GLU A 43 11.62 25.63 6.10
C GLU A 43 10.51 24.65 5.73
N LYS A 44 9.24 25.05 5.93
CA LYS A 44 8.09 24.26 5.48
C LYS A 44 8.12 24.06 3.97
N ARG A 45 8.39 25.09 3.17
CA ARG A 45 8.53 24.98 1.70
C ARG A 45 9.68 24.08 1.27
N LYS A 46 10.80 24.08 2.01
CA LYS A 46 11.93 23.16 1.74
C LYS A 46 11.55 21.70 1.99
N ASN A 47 10.69 21.43 2.97
CA ASN A 47 10.35 20.07 3.40
C ASN A 47 8.96 19.59 2.96
N GLN A 48 8.18 20.42 2.27
CA GLN A 48 6.87 20.08 1.76
C GLN A 48 6.76 20.38 0.27
N GLY A 49 6.01 19.54 -0.43
CA GLY A 49 5.84 19.57 -1.87
C GLY A 49 4.39 19.30 -2.23
N LEU A 50 4.00 19.75 -3.41
CA LEU A 50 2.65 19.63 -3.92
C LEU A 50 2.57 18.49 -4.95
N TYR A 51 1.66 17.57 -4.72
CA TYR A 51 1.31 16.51 -5.66
C TYR A 51 -0.02 16.83 -6.33
N VAL A 52 -0.05 16.83 -7.66
CA VAL A 52 -1.28 17.01 -8.43
C VAL A 52 -1.94 15.66 -8.64
N ILE A 53 -3.21 15.53 -8.27
CA ILE A 53 -3.96 14.27 -8.37
C ILE A 53 -4.20 13.92 -9.84
N GLU A 54 -3.83 12.70 -10.22
CA GLU A 54 -3.96 12.19 -11.59
C GLU A 54 -5.17 11.25 -11.76
N LYS A 55 -5.49 10.90 -13.01
CA LYS A 55 -6.59 9.98 -13.32
C LYS A 55 -6.33 8.60 -12.70
N GLY A 56 -7.28 8.12 -11.90
CA GLY A 56 -7.20 6.81 -11.23
C GLY A 56 -6.55 6.84 -9.85
N ASP A 57 -6.14 8.02 -9.38
CA ASP A 57 -5.68 8.18 -8.01
C ASP A 57 -6.83 8.09 -6.98
N SER A 58 -6.50 7.50 -5.84
CA SER A 58 -7.26 7.52 -4.59
C SER A 58 -6.32 7.98 -3.47
N LEU A 59 -6.84 8.52 -2.36
CA LEU A 59 -5.99 8.84 -1.19
C LEU A 59 -5.14 7.65 -0.74
N SER A 60 -5.68 6.43 -0.82
CA SER A 60 -4.95 5.22 -0.44
C SER A 60 -3.81 4.86 -1.39
N THR A 61 -3.99 5.06 -2.70
CA THR A 61 -2.95 4.80 -3.69
C THR A 61 -1.87 5.88 -3.65
N ILE A 62 -2.25 7.15 -3.45
CA ILE A 62 -1.31 8.26 -3.26
C ILE A 62 -0.50 8.05 -1.98
N ALA A 63 -1.15 7.79 -0.84
CA ALA A 63 -0.44 7.54 0.41
C ALA A 63 0.52 6.35 0.28
N ALA A 64 0.10 5.27 -0.38
CA ALA A 64 0.97 4.14 -0.67
C ALA A 64 2.13 4.53 -1.61
N LYS A 65 1.90 5.42 -2.59
CA LYS A 65 2.92 5.94 -3.51
C LYS A 65 4.07 6.61 -2.73
N PHE A 66 3.70 7.42 -1.75
CA PHE A 66 4.62 8.14 -0.85
C PHE A 66 5.03 7.37 0.40
N GLY A 67 4.62 6.12 0.57
CA GLY A 67 5.02 5.28 1.71
C GLY A 67 4.42 5.69 3.06
N MET A 68 3.30 6.40 3.07
CA MET A 68 2.62 6.88 4.28
C MET A 68 1.23 6.24 4.47
N LYS A 69 0.64 6.46 5.65
CA LYS A 69 -0.73 6.03 5.94
C LYS A 69 -1.74 6.99 5.32
N THR A 70 -2.86 6.47 4.83
CA THR A 70 -3.95 7.28 4.28
C THR A 70 -4.48 8.32 5.25
N ASN A 71 -4.55 7.99 6.55
CA ASN A 71 -4.99 8.93 7.59
C ASN A 71 -3.98 10.09 7.77
N ALA A 72 -2.67 9.78 7.79
CA ALA A 72 -1.64 10.82 7.88
C ALA A 72 -1.68 11.78 6.69
N LEU A 73 -1.87 11.26 5.47
CA LEU A 73 -2.04 12.11 4.28
C LEU A 73 -3.29 13.00 4.39
N ARG A 74 -4.36 12.46 4.96
CA ARG A 74 -5.63 13.16 5.16
C ARG A 74 -5.47 14.30 6.17
N GLU A 75 -4.90 14.00 7.33
CA GLU A 75 -4.61 14.97 8.40
C GLU A 75 -3.70 16.09 7.89
N LEU A 76 -2.62 15.75 7.16
CA LEU A 76 -1.71 16.73 6.56
C LEU A 76 -2.42 17.72 5.62
N ASN A 77 -3.52 17.29 4.99
CA ASN A 77 -4.27 18.09 4.02
C ASN A 77 -5.60 18.60 4.56
N ASN A 78 -5.85 18.48 5.87
CA ASN A 78 -7.10 18.87 6.53
C ASN A 78 -8.34 18.34 5.79
N LEU A 79 -8.28 17.09 5.32
CA LEU A 79 -9.37 16.46 4.58
C LEU A 79 -10.29 15.69 5.54
N GLU A 80 -11.58 15.66 5.27
CA GLU A 80 -12.49 14.82 6.05
C GLU A 80 -12.47 13.36 5.55
N LYS A 81 -12.99 12.44 6.37
CA LYS A 81 -13.01 11.01 6.04
C LYS A 81 -13.84 10.69 4.78
N LYS A 82 -14.90 11.47 4.53
CA LYS A 82 -15.81 11.33 3.40
C LYS A 82 -15.44 12.19 2.20
N SER A 83 -14.43 13.07 2.31
CA SER A 83 -14.09 13.98 1.22
C SER A 83 -13.65 13.21 -0.03
N ALA A 84 -14.35 13.43 -1.14
CA ALA A 84 -13.92 12.96 -2.45
C ALA A 84 -12.71 13.79 -2.91
N ILE A 85 -11.70 13.12 -3.46
CA ILE A 85 -10.60 13.80 -4.13
C ILE A 85 -10.89 13.91 -5.63
N ARG A 86 -10.55 15.06 -6.21
CA ARG A 86 -10.77 15.38 -7.63
C ARG A 86 -9.44 15.46 -8.36
N ILE A 87 -9.44 15.03 -9.63
CA ILE A 87 -8.30 15.16 -10.53
C ILE A 87 -7.89 16.63 -10.62
N GLY A 88 -6.59 16.92 -10.67
CA GLY A 88 -6.04 18.27 -10.72
C GLY A 88 -5.93 18.98 -9.36
N LYS A 89 -6.58 18.47 -8.31
CA LYS A 89 -6.40 19.01 -6.95
C LYS A 89 -4.96 18.79 -6.48
N LYS A 90 -4.39 19.77 -5.79
CA LYS A 90 -3.06 19.67 -5.18
C LYS A 90 -3.16 19.12 -3.75
N LEU A 91 -2.28 18.19 -3.41
CA LEU A 91 -2.09 17.67 -2.06
C LEU A 91 -0.70 18.01 -1.58
N THR A 92 -0.62 18.52 -0.36
CA THR A 92 0.63 18.69 0.37
C THR A 92 1.16 17.34 0.80
N ILE A 93 2.44 17.10 0.50
CA ILE A 93 3.21 15.92 0.84
C ILE A 93 4.41 16.38 1.68
N PRO A 94 4.79 15.69 2.76
CA PRO A 94 5.86 16.10 3.66
C PRO A 94 7.24 15.69 3.10
N TYR A 95 7.47 15.98 1.83
CA TYR A 95 8.73 15.81 1.12
C TYR A 95 8.99 17.04 0.25
N ASN A 96 10.25 17.38 0.02
CA ASN A 96 10.59 18.44 -0.92
C ASN A 96 9.98 18.20 -2.32
N GLN A 97 9.73 19.28 -3.06
CA GLN A 97 9.08 19.18 -4.38
C GLN A 97 9.80 18.22 -5.33
N LYS A 98 11.14 18.27 -5.36
CA LYS A 98 11.98 17.39 -6.21
C LYS A 98 11.69 15.90 -5.96
N ARG A 99 11.62 15.48 -4.71
CA ARG A 99 11.31 14.10 -4.31
C ARG A 99 9.87 13.74 -4.66
N VAL A 100 8.93 14.68 -4.49
CA VAL A 100 7.54 14.48 -4.90
C VAL A 100 7.46 14.18 -6.40
N ASP A 101 8.11 15.00 -7.22
CA ASP A 101 8.11 14.86 -8.69
C ASP A 101 8.78 13.57 -9.15
N ALA A 102 9.87 13.18 -8.48
CA ALA A 102 10.58 11.93 -8.78
C ALA A 102 9.74 10.69 -8.42
N ILE A 103 9.03 10.71 -7.30
CA ILE A 103 8.10 9.64 -6.90
C ILE A 103 6.88 9.62 -7.83
N ALA A 104 6.35 10.79 -8.21
CA ALA A 104 5.20 10.90 -9.11
C ALA A 104 5.50 10.27 -10.48
N ARG A 105 6.65 10.61 -11.07
CA ARG A 105 7.12 10.07 -12.36
C ARG A 105 7.75 8.68 -12.27
N ALA A 106 8.03 8.20 -11.06
CA ALA A 106 8.83 7.00 -10.78
C ALA A 106 10.23 7.03 -11.44
N GLU A 107 10.79 8.23 -11.62
CA GLU A 107 12.06 8.48 -12.29
C GLU A 107 12.83 9.58 -11.55
N TYR A 108 14.14 9.42 -11.46
CA TYR A 108 15.06 10.38 -10.84
C TYR A 108 16.19 10.71 -11.80
N ILE A 109 16.61 11.98 -11.82
CA ILE A 109 17.75 12.46 -12.62
C ILE A 109 18.91 12.66 -11.65
N VAL A 110 20.01 11.96 -11.87
CA VAL A 110 21.19 11.98 -11.01
C VAL A 110 21.81 13.38 -10.96
N GLU A 111 21.99 13.92 -9.76
CA GLU A 111 22.61 15.23 -9.51
C GLU A 111 24.10 15.07 -9.13
N LYS A 112 24.81 16.19 -8.98
CA LYS A 112 26.23 16.19 -8.59
C LYS A 112 26.39 15.64 -7.18
N GLY A 113 27.29 14.66 -7.02
CA GLY A 113 27.58 14.04 -5.72
C GLY A 113 26.66 12.87 -5.36
N ASP A 114 25.70 12.53 -6.22
CA ASP A 114 24.83 11.38 -5.98
C ASP A 114 25.58 10.06 -6.07
N SER A 115 25.06 9.08 -5.33
CA SER A 115 25.42 7.68 -5.42
C SER A 115 24.16 6.81 -5.38
N PHE A 116 24.26 5.54 -5.75
CA PHE A 116 23.14 4.62 -5.53
C PHE A 116 22.71 4.55 -4.06
N GLY A 117 23.63 4.76 -3.12
CA GLY A 117 23.35 4.75 -1.69
C GLY A 117 22.57 5.98 -1.23
N SER A 118 22.97 7.18 -1.63
CA SER A 118 22.26 8.42 -1.28
C SER A 118 20.84 8.41 -1.85
N ILE A 119 20.72 8.14 -3.15
CA ILE A 119 19.42 8.04 -3.83
C ILE A 119 18.55 6.96 -3.16
N ALA A 120 19.12 5.78 -2.87
CA ALA A 120 18.36 4.73 -2.18
C ALA A 120 17.83 5.19 -0.82
N LYS A 121 18.65 5.87 -0.02
CA LYS A 121 18.25 6.39 1.29
C LYS A 121 17.11 7.41 1.15
N ASP A 122 17.24 8.35 0.23
CA ASP A 122 16.26 9.42 0.02
C ASP A 122 14.89 8.88 -0.40
N PHE A 123 14.86 7.83 -1.21
CA PHE A 123 13.60 7.22 -1.67
C PHE A 123 13.13 6.03 -0.81
N ASN A 124 13.79 5.75 0.32
CA ASN A 124 13.52 4.57 1.16
C ASN A 124 13.55 3.26 0.36
N LEU A 125 14.61 3.10 -0.43
CA LEU A 125 14.93 2.00 -1.31
C LEU A 125 16.25 1.35 -0.90
N THR A 126 16.62 0.28 -1.60
CA THR A 126 17.97 -0.30 -1.51
C THR A 126 18.71 -0.07 -2.82
N SER A 127 20.03 0.15 -2.74
CA SER A 127 20.89 0.27 -3.93
C SER A 127 20.73 -0.93 -4.86
N LYS A 128 20.65 -2.13 -4.28
CA LYS A 128 20.39 -3.37 -5.01
C LYS A 128 19.08 -3.33 -5.80
N ALA A 129 17.98 -2.87 -5.19
CA ALA A 129 16.71 -2.78 -5.89
C ALA A 129 16.79 -1.82 -7.07
N ILE A 130 17.43 -0.65 -6.90
CA ILE A 130 17.62 0.33 -7.97
C ILE A 130 18.45 -0.28 -9.11
N ILE A 131 19.58 -0.89 -8.80
CA ILE A 131 20.48 -1.52 -9.77
C ILE A 131 19.75 -2.62 -10.56
N GLU A 132 19.06 -3.54 -9.87
CA GLU A 132 18.31 -4.63 -10.51
C GLU A 132 17.17 -4.11 -11.38
N HIS A 133 16.44 -3.09 -10.92
CA HIS A 133 15.31 -2.51 -11.66
C HIS A 133 15.75 -1.84 -12.96
N ASN A 134 16.92 -1.19 -12.93
CA ASN A 134 17.51 -0.53 -14.08
C ASN A 134 18.42 -1.46 -14.92
N ARG A 135 18.48 -2.77 -14.59
CA ARG A 135 19.31 -3.77 -15.28
C ARG A 135 20.79 -3.38 -15.35
N LEU A 136 21.29 -2.72 -14.30
CA LEU A 136 22.66 -2.27 -14.21
C LEU A 136 23.55 -3.36 -13.62
N LYS A 137 24.84 -3.34 -13.95
CA LYS A 137 25.85 -4.22 -13.33
C LYS A 137 26.03 -3.84 -11.84
N ARG A 138 26.36 -4.82 -10.98
CA ARG A 138 26.51 -4.59 -9.52
C ARG A 138 27.52 -3.50 -9.15
N LYS A 139 28.58 -3.35 -9.95
CA LYS A 139 29.64 -2.33 -9.79
C LYS A 139 29.46 -1.14 -10.74
N ALA A 140 28.26 -0.93 -11.29
CA ALA A 140 28.01 0.22 -12.16
C ALA A 140 28.27 1.53 -11.39
N LYS A 141 28.83 2.52 -12.08
CA LYS A 141 28.89 3.91 -11.59
C LYS A 141 27.72 4.68 -12.17
N ILE A 142 27.18 5.63 -11.41
CA ILE A 142 26.17 6.56 -11.93
C ILE A 142 26.85 7.80 -12.51
N ARG A 143 26.20 8.42 -13.51
CA ARG A 143 26.66 9.64 -14.17
C ARG A 143 25.69 10.78 -13.89
N LEU A 144 26.21 12.00 -13.78
CA LEU A 144 25.39 13.20 -13.66
C LEU A 144 24.43 13.30 -14.86
N GLY A 145 23.17 13.65 -14.60
CA GLY A 145 22.10 13.71 -15.60
C GLY A 145 21.52 12.36 -16.00
N GLN A 146 22.06 11.24 -15.50
CA GLN A 146 21.54 9.91 -15.81
C GLN A 146 20.12 9.75 -15.25
N LYS A 147 19.19 9.26 -16.08
CA LYS A 147 17.84 8.88 -15.65
C LYS A 147 17.87 7.51 -14.97
N ILE A 148 17.38 7.44 -13.74
CA ILE A 148 17.24 6.24 -12.94
C ILE A 148 15.77 5.98 -12.68
N ARG A 149 15.27 4.82 -13.11
CA ARG A 149 13.90 4.38 -12.78
C ARG A 149 13.86 3.89 -11.34
N LEU A 150 12.90 4.39 -10.55
CA LEU A 150 12.79 4.08 -9.14
C LEU A 150 11.85 2.89 -8.90
N PRO A 151 12.34 1.76 -8.34
CA PRO A 151 11.51 0.62 -7.99
C PRO A 151 10.77 0.87 -6.67
N LEU A 152 9.82 1.79 -6.67
CA LEU A 152 9.17 2.26 -5.45
C LEU A 152 8.59 1.08 -4.62
N PRO A 153 8.73 1.07 -3.27
CA PRO A 153 8.46 -0.11 -2.43
C PRO A 153 7.04 -0.67 -2.55
N HIS A 154 6.05 0.19 -2.77
CA HIS A 154 4.66 -0.21 -2.95
C HIS A 154 4.44 -0.97 -4.27
N ALA A 155 5.10 -0.56 -5.35
CA ALA A 155 5.07 -1.26 -6.62
C ALA A 155 5.73 -2.65 -6.50
N LEU A 156 6.86 -2.72 -5.77
CA LEU A 156 7.51 -3.99 -5.43
C LEU A 156 6.62 -4.89 -4.56
N LYS A 157 5.91 -4.36 -3.55
CA LYS A 157 4.98 -5.13 -2.71
C LYS A 157 3.83 -5.71 -3.53
N LYS A 158 3.27 -4.93 -4.47
CA LYS A 158 2.24 -5.41 -5.41
C LYS A 158 2.78 -6.53 -6.29
N LYS A 159 3.98 -6.36 -6.86
CA LYS A 159 4.67 -7.39 -7.66
C LYS A 159 4.93 -8.66 -6.85
N ARG A 160 5.44 -8.54 -5.62
CA ARG A 160 5.69 -9.65 -4.68
C ARG A 160 4.41 -10.38 -4.26
N ARG A 161 3.31 -9.67 -4.02
CA ARG A 161 2.00 -10.31 -3.76
C ARG A 161 1.52 -11.08 -4.98
N LYS A 162 1.64 -10.50 -6.18
CA LYS A 162 1.30 -11.17 -7.45
C LYS A 162 2.17 -12.40 -7.66
N THR A 163 3.50 -12.33 -7.47
CA THR A 163 4.36 -13.52 -7.58
C THR A 163 4.13 -14.54 -6.47
N LYS A 164 3.85 -14.15 -5.22
CA LYS A 164 3.45 -15.09 -4.16
C LYS A 164 2.15 -15.83 -4.51
N LEU A 165 1.18 -15.16 -5.11
CA LEU A 165 -0.04 -15.79 -5.63
C LEU A 165 0.25 -16.76 -6.80
N LEU A 166 1.35 -16.54 -7.53
CA LEU A 166 1.76 -17.33 -8.70
C LEU A 166 2.82 -18.42 -8.39
N ARG A 167 3.38 -18.51 -7.17
CA ARG A 167 4.33 -19.57 -6.83
C ARG A 167 3.65 -20.94 -7.04
N PRO A 168 4.28 -21.89 -7.77
CA PRO A 168 3.73 -23.22 -7.90
C PRO A 168 3.65 -23.86 -6.51
N ILE A 169 2.43 -24.09 -6.05
CA ILE A 169 2.16 -24.94 -4.90
C ILE A 169 2.36 -26.37 -5.36
N GLY A 170 3.26 -27.10 -4.70
CA GLY A 170 3.47 -28.51 -4.96
C GLY A 170 4.52 -28.81 -6.02
N LYS A 171 5.40 -29.78 -5.73
CA LYS A 171 6.30 -30.39 -6.73
C LYS A 171 5.54 -31.39 -7.62
N ARG A 172 4.38 -31.87 -7.15
CA ARG A 172 3.60 -32.91 -7.83
C ARG A 172 2.45 -32.29 -8.61
N LYS A 173 2.18 -32.82 -9.80
CA LYS A 173 1.05 -32.47 -10.65
C LYS A 173 0.30 -33.71 -11.11
N LEU A 174 -1.02 -33.61 -11.25
CA LEU A 174 -1.85 -34.71 -11.76
C LEU A 174 -3.02 -34.15 -12.54
N ARG A 175 -3.27 -34.73 -13.71
CA ARG A 175 -4.51 -34.49 -14.46
C ARG A 175 -5.62 -35.34 -13.83
N VAL A 176 -6.70 -34.68 -13.43
CA VAL A 176 -7.84 -35.30 -12.76
C VAL A 176 -9.13 -34.87 -13.43
N THR A 177 -10.17 -35.68 -13.25
CA THR A 177 -11.53 -35.22 -13.54
C THR A 177 -12.04 -34.40 -12.36
N ALA A 178 -12.48 -33.17 -12.60
CA ALA A 178 -13.13 -32.33 -11.61
C ALA A 178 -14.63 -32.23 -11.88
N THR A 179 -15.42 -32.50 -10.85
CA THR A 179 -16.82 -32.07 -10.75
C THR A 179 -16.96 -30.96 -9.71
N ALA A 180 -18.14 -30.36 -9.62
CA ALA A 180 -18.45 -29.37 -8.61
C ALA A 180 -19.79 -29.68 -7.96
N TYR A 181 -19.86 -29.49 -6.64
CA TYR A 181 -21.08 -29.65 -5.86
C TYR A 181 -21.34 -28.38 -5.03
N SER A 182 -22.62 -28.14 -4.76
CA SER A 182 -23.11 -27.10 -3.85
C SER A 182 -23.93 -27.77 -2.76
N SER A 183 -23.74 -27.40 -1.50
CA SER A 183 -24.66 -27.80 -0.45
C SER A 183 -25.90 -26.90 -0.52
N HIS A 184 -27.08 -27.47 -0.74
CA HIS A 184 -28.34 -26.72 -0.67
C HIS A 184 -29.00 -27.02 0.68
N LYS A 185 -29.43 -25.99 1.41
CA LYS A 185 -30.01 -26.07 2.77
C LYS A 185 -31.48 -26.54 2.81
N ALA A 186 -32.03 -27.08 1.72
CA ALA A 186 -33.44 -27.48 1.65
C ALA A 186 -33.70 -28.90 2.20
N GLN A 187 -32.72 -29.50 2.87
CA GLN A 187 -32.91 -30.73 3.64
C GLN A 187 -32.03 -30.67 4.89
N THR A 188 -32.70 -30.84 6.03
CA THR A 188 -32.25 -31.12 7.41
C THR A 188 -32.03 -29.97 8.40
N ASP A 189 -32.87 -30.02 9.43
CA ASP A 189 -32.79 -29.31 10.70
C ASP A 189 -31.65 -29.83 11.59
N LYS A 190 -31.18 -28.92 12.45
CA LYS A 190 -30.26 -29.12 13.60
C LYS A 190 -28.81 -29.55 13.23
N THR A 191 -27.97 -28.54 12.95
CA THR A 191 -26.47 -28.48 12.95
C THR A 191 -25.69 -28.69 11.61
N PRO A 192 -25.58 -27.66 10.73
CA PRO A 192 -25.05 -27.84 9.36
C PRO A 192 -23.52 -27.57 9.19
N PHE A 193 -22.73 -27.52 10.27
CA PHE A 193 -21.31 -27.10 10.20
C PHE A 193 -20.30 -28.13 10.73
N LEU A 194 -20.58 -29.42 10.68
CA LEU A 194 -19.62 -30.47 11.07
C LEU A 194 -19.23 -31.31 9.84
N ALA A 195 -17.98 -31.22 9.39
CA ALA A 195 -17.44 -32.20 8.43
C ALA A 195 -17.00 -33.48 9.18
N ALA A 196 -16.91 -34.62 8.49
CA ALA A 196 -16.51 -35.95 9.04
C ALA A 196 -15.08 -36.03 9.65
N TRP A 197 -14.40 -34.90 9.77
CA TRP A 197 -13.12 -34.71 10.46
C TRP A 197 -13.16 -33.55 11.47
N ASN A 198 -14.34 -33.25 12.03
CA ASN A 198 -14.61 -32.18 13.00
C ASN A 198 -14.20 -30.75 12.55
N ASN A 199 -14.30 -30.44 11.26
CA ASN A 199 -13.91 -29.12 10.72
C ASN A 199 -15.13 -28.30 10.27
N ARG A 200 -15.24 -27.06 10.77
CA ARG A 200 -16.35 -26.14 10.51
C ARG A 200 -16.31 -25.55 9.09
N LEU A 201 -17.20 -25.99 8.19
CA LEU A 201 -17.28 -25.51 6.81
C LEU A 201 -18.10 -24.20 6.74
N ARG A 202 -17.45 -23.03 6.91
CA ARG A 202 -18.10 -21.75 6.64
C ARG A 202 -18.34 -21.55 5.13
N PRO A 203 -19.40 -20.85 4.69
CA PRO A 203 -19.56 -20.43 3.30
C PRO A 203 -18.30 -19.72 2.79
N GLY A 204 -17.80 -20.09 1.60
CA GLY A 204 -16.57 -19.53 1.02
C GLY A 204 -15.28 -20.30 1.33
N VAL A 205 -15.34 -21.39 2.11
CA VAL A 205 -14.20 -22.30 2.27
C VAL A 205 -13.87 -22.97 0.93
N LYS A 206 -12.60 -22.85 0.51
CA LYS A 206 -12.06 -23.54 -0.67
C LYS A 206 -11.69 -24.96 -0.29
N SER A 207 -12.63 -25.88 -0.42
CA SER A 207 -12.44 -27.30 -0.11
C SER A 207 -12.72 -28.18 -1.32
N ILE A 208 -12.07 -29.34 -1.32
CA ILE A 208 -12.33 -30.41 -2.29
C ILE A 208 -12.49 -31.75 -1.57
N ALA A 209 -13.31 -32.61 -2.16
CA ALA A 209 -13.24 -34.05 -1.95
C ALA A 209 -12.30 -34.66 -2.99
N VAL A 210 -11.53 -35.68 -2.60
CA VAL A 210 -10.60 -36.38 -3.52
C VAL A 210 -10.87 -37.87 -3.52
N SER A 211 -10.63 -38.54 -4.64
CA SER A 211 -10.75 -40.00 -4.73
C SER A 211 -9.72 -40.72 -3.85
N ARG A 212 -10.05 -41.94 -3.42
CA ARG A 212 -9.23 -42.65 -2.41
C ARG A 212 -7.81 -42.98 -2.89
N ASP A 213 -7.63 -43.22 -4.18
CA ASP A 213 -6.31 -43.39 -4.81
C ASP A 213 -5.43 -42.13 -4.68
N MET A 214 -6.03 -40.95 -4.62
CA MET A 214 -5.30 -39.71 -4.39
C MET A 214 -4.72 -39.62 -2.98
N LEU A 215 -5.39 -40.23 -2.01
CA LEU A 215 -4.92 -40.34 -0.63
C LEU A 215 -3.83 -41.41 -0.51
N THR A 216 -4.06 -42.60 -1.07
CA THR A 216 -3.18 -43.76 -0.85
C THR A 216 -1.99 -43.82 -1.80
N ARG A 217 -2.18 -43.51 -3.09
CA ARG A 217 -1.12 -43.65 -4.13
C ARG A 217 -0.39 -42.34 -4.42
N TYR A 218 -1.10 -41.21 -4.35
CA TYR A 218 -0.55 -39.90 -4.71
C TYR A 218 -0.11 -39.05 -3.49
N GLY A 219 -0.29 -39.59 -2.28
CA GLY A 219 0.23 -39.05 -1.03
C GLY A 219 -0.50 -37.82 -0.51
N MET A 220 -1.75 -37.60 -0.92
CA MET A 220 -2.58 -36.55 -0.32
C MET A 220 -3.08 -36.96 1.06
N LYS A 221 -3.26 -35.97 1.94
CA LYS A 221 -3.77 -36.15 3.30
C LYS A 221 -4.86 -35.11 3.57
N ASN A 222 -5.54 -35.24 4.72
CA ASN A 222 -6.41 -34.17 5.20
C ASN A 222 -5.64 -32.84 5.24
N GLY A 223 -6.26 -31.78 4.76
CA GLY A 223 -5.68 -30.44 4.78
C GLY A 223 -4.60 -30.19 3.73
N THR A 224 -4.23 -31.18 2.90
CA THR A 224 -3.34 -30.99 1.76
C THR A 224 -3.82 -29.80 0.92
N LYS A 225 -2.90 -28.87 0.67
CA LYS A 225 -3.16 -27.65 -0.09
C LYS A 225 -3.00 -27.98 -1.57
N VAL A 226 -4.07 -27.77 -2.33
CA VAL A 226 -4.14 -28.08 -3.75
C VAL A 226 -4.46 -26.81 -4.53
N ARG A 227 -3.67 -26.53 -5.56
CA ARG A 227 -4.00 -25.54 -6.59
C ARG A 227 -4.65 -26.26 -7.76
N ILE A 228 -5.77 -25.74 -8.26
CA ILE A 228 -6.53 -26.30 -9.38
C ILE A 228 -6.40 -25.36 -10.57
N SER A 229 -5.97 -25.85 -11.72
CA SER A 229 -5.84 -25.05 -12.94
C SER A 229 -7.20 -24.43 -13.33
N GLY A 230 -7.22 -23.14 -13.62
CA GLY A 230 -8.43 -22.42 -14.01
C GLY A 230 -9.31 -21.96 -12.83
N LEU A 231 -8.93 -22.25 -11.58
CA LEU A 231 -9.64 -21.74 -10.40
C LEU A 231 -8.73 -20.86 -9.52
N PRO A 232 -9.28 -19.75 -8.97
CA PRO A 232 -8.49 -18.86 -8.16
C PRO A 232 -8.25 -19.43 -6.76
N GLY A 233 -7.01 -19.31 -6.28
CA GLY A 233 -6.60 -19.60 -4.90
C GLY A 233 -6.32 -21.07 -4.59
N ILE A 234 -6.20 -21.36 -3.29
CA ILE A 234 -5.77 -22.65 -2.76
C ILE A 234 -6.98 -23.38 -2.18
N TYR A 235 -7.17 -24.63 -2.59
CA TYR A 235 -8.17 -25.52 -2.05
C TYR A 235 -7.53 -26.46 -1.03
N ARG A 236 -8.31 -26.92 -0.06
CA ARG A 236 -7.85 -27.93 0.91
C ARG A 236 -8.60 -29.23 0.68
N VAL A 237 -7.88 -30.33 0.68
CA VAL A 237 -8.49 -31.66 0.78
C VAL A 237 -9.19 -31.74 2.14
N ARG A 238 -10.50 -31.87 2.14
CA ARG A 238 -11.31 -31.93 3.37
C ARG A 238 -12.23 -33.15 3.42
N ASP A 239 -12.31 -33.90 2.33
CA ASP A 239 -13.21 -35.03 2.21
C ASP A 239 -12.66 -36.10 1.25
N LYS A 240 -13.17 -37.32 1.36
CA LYS A 240 -12.82 -38.49 0.53
C LYS A 240 -14.04 -38.96 -0.27
N MET A 241 -13.86 -39.17 -1.57
CA MET A 241 -14.95 -39.67 -2.43
C MET A 241 -15.14 -41.18 -2.28
N ASN A 242 -16.26 -41.68 -2.79
CA ASN A 242 -16.54 -43.12 -2.87
C ASN A 242 -15.41 -43.89 -3.60
N LYS A 243 -15.13 -45.14 -3.17
CA LYS A 243 -14.05 -46.01 -3.69
C LYS A 243 -14.09 -46.25 -5.20
N ARG A 244 -15.26 -46.16 -5.84
CA ARG A 244 -15.40 -46.36 -7.29
C ARG A 244 -14.71 -45.29 -8.13
N TYR A 245 -14.45 -44.11 -7.55
CA TYR A 245 -13.82 -43.02 -8.27
C TYR A 245 -12.30 -43.11 -8.21
N ARG A 246 -11.64 -42.78 -9.32
CA ARG A 246 -10.18 -42.73 -9.49
C ARG A 246 -9.78 -41.43 -10.14
N LYS A 247 -8.62 -40.85 -9.75
CA LYS A 247 -8.11 -39.55 -10.24
C LYS A 247 -9.22 -38.50 -10.38
N ARG A 248 -10.09 -38.40 -9.37
CA ARG A 248 -11.28 -37.53 -9.40
C ARG A 248 -11.30 -36.63 -8.18
N ILE A 249 -11.66 -35.38 -8.42
CA ILE A 249 -11.94 -34.41 -7.36
C ILE A 249 -13.36 -33.88 -7.50
N ASP A 250 -13.92 -33.45 -6.38
CA ASP A 250 -15.19 -32.74 -6.35
C ASP A 250 -15.04 -31.42 -5.61
N ILE A 251 -15.41 -30.32 -6.26
CA ILE A 251 -15.10 -28.97 -5.81
C ILE A 251 -16.31 -28.37 -5.11
N TYR A 252 -16.10 -27.96 -3.86
CA TYR A 252 -17.14 -27.28 -3.10
C TYR A 252 -17.33 -25.84 -3.60
N MET A 253 -18.51 -25.52 -4.13
CA MET A 253 -18.85 -24.21 -4.67
C MET A 253 -19.74 -23.36 -3.73
N GLY A 254 -19.94 -23.80 -2.48
CA GLY A 254 -20.82 -23.12 -1.53
C GLY A 254 -22.30 -23.30 -1.89
N LEU A 255 -23.12 -22.26 -1.66
CA LEU A 255 -24.57 -22.27 -1.91
C LEU A 255 -24.96 -21.99 -3.38
N ASN A 256 -23.99 -21.68 -4.24
CA ASN A 256 -24.28 -21.20 -5.60
C ASN A 256 -24.46 -22.36 -6.59
N LYS A 257 -25.66 -22.95 -6.62
CA LYS A 257 -26.05 -24.06 -7.52
C LYS A 257 -25.78 -23.75 -8.99
N ARG A 258 -26.08 -22.52 -9.44
CA ARG A 258 -25.82 -22.08 -10.82
C ARG A 258 -24.32 -22.13 -11.18
N ARG A 259 -23.43 -21.82 -10.23
CA ARG A 259 -21.97 -21.91 -10.44
C ARG A 259 -21.49 -23.35 -10.55
N ALA A 260 -22.06 -24.28 -9.77
CA ALA A 260 -21.73 -25.70 -9.85
C ALA A 260 -22.21 -26.32 -11.18
N LEU A 261 -23.42 -25.99 -11.63
CA LEU A 261 -23.96 -26.46 -12.91
C LEU A 261 -23.15 -25.96 -14.10
N ARG A 262 -22.81 -24.66 -14.15
CA ARG A 262 -21.93 -24.10 -15.20
C ARG A 262 -20.52 -24.69 -15.21
N TRP A 263 -20.03 -25.15 -14.06
CA TRP A 263 -18.72 -25.81 -14.00
C TRP A 263 -18.77 -27.17 -14.71
N GLY A 264 -19.81 -27.98 -14.49
CA GLY A 264 -19.95 -29.28 -15.13
C GLY A 264 -18.80 -30.25 -14.83
N ARG A 265 -18.62 -31.28 -15.67
CA ARG A 265 -17.51 -32.23 -15.57
C ARG A 265 -16.41 -31.81 -16.54
N ARG A 266 -15.19 -31.63 -16.04
CA ARG A 266 -14.04 -31.25 -16.88
C ARG A 266 -12.72 -31.82 -16.40
N SER A 267 -11.76 -31.93 -17.32
CA SER A 267 -10.38 -32.32 -17.01
C SER A 267 -9.58 -31.10 -16.54
N VAL A 268 -8.93 -31.19 -15.39
CA VAL A 268 -8.08 -30.12 -14.83
C VAL A 268 -6.75 -30.69 -14.37
N VAL A 269 -5.74 -29.84 -14.29
CA VAL A 269 -4.47 -30.17 -13.66
C VAL A 269 -4.46 -29.60 -12.26
N ILE A 270 -4.15 -30.44 -11.30
CA ILE A 270 -3.95 -30.03 -9.91
C ILE A 270 -2.47 -30.09 -9.52
N TYR A 271 -2.11 -29.29 -8.53
CA TYR A 271 -0.75 -29.18 -8.00
C TYR A 271 -0.78 -29.19 -6.47
N TRP A 272 0.05 -30.01 -5.82
CA TRP A 272 0.09 -30.16 -4.36
C TRP A 272 1.46 -30.59 -3.82
#